data_AF-A0A085WPU7-F1
#
_entry.id   AF-A0A085WPU7-F1
#
_cell.length_a   1.000
_cell.length_b   1.000
_cell.length_c   1.000
_cell.angle_alpha   90.00
_cell.angle_beta   90.00
_cell.angle_gamma   90.00
#
_symmetry.space_group_name_H-M   'P 1'
#
loop_
_entity.id
_entity.type
_entity.pdbx_description
1 polymer ?
#
loop_
_entity_poly.entity_id
_entity_poly.type
_entity_poly.pdbx_seq_one_letter_code
_entity_poly.pdbx_strand_id
1 'polypeptide(L)' 'MAGGPFAAAVMCMDCFGDDVITKAVRVYEGAESDQYRCEKGHLFGIDWRGKPATEPQWPPPPEYTVGRK' A
#
# COMPACT_ATOMS: atom_id res chain seq x y z
N MET A 1 3.77 -14.28 -8.02
CA MET A 1 3.75 -14.06 -6.56
C MET A 1 3.18 -12.67 -6.34
N ALA A 2 2.31 -12.50 -5.35
CA ALA A 2 1.53 -11.28 -5.20
C ALA A 2 2.43 -10.07 -4.94
N GLY A 3 2.17 -8.97 -5.67
CA GLY A 3 2.80 -7.66 -5.53
C GLY A 3 4.30 -7.55 -5.84
N GLY A 4 5.11 -8.57 -5.55
CA GLY A 4 6.56 -8.56 -5.70
C GLY A 4 7.26 -7.67 -4.66
N PRO A 5 8.58 -7.45 -4.80
CA PRO A 5 9.37 -6.67 -3.85
C PRO A 5 8.95 -5.19 -3.81
N PHE A 6 8.41 -4.68 -4.92
CA PHE A 6 7.96 -3.30 -5.05
C PHE A 6 6.67 -2.99 -4.27
N ALA A 7 5.90 -4.03 -3.93
CA ALA A 7 4.71 -3.94 -3.11
C ALA A 7 4.97 -4.22 -1.62
N ALA A 8 6.24 -4.21 -1.17
CA ALA A 8 6.58 -4.47 0.24
C ALA A 8 6.00 -3.42 1.21
N ALA A 9 5.79 -2.19 0.74
CA ALA A 9 5.12 -1.14 1.48
C ALA A 9 4.26 -0.30 0.53
N VAL A 10 3.10 0.13 1.02
CA VAL A 10 2.10 0.88 0.27
C VAL A 10 1.54 2.00 1.16
N MET A 11 0.74 2.88 0.58
CA MET A 11 -0.06 3.85 1.34
C MET A 11 -1.25 3.15 2.02
N CYS A 12 -1.52 3.47 3.29
CA CYS A 12 -2.72 2.99 3.97
C CYS A 12 -3.96 3.73 3.44
N MET A 13 -4.87 2.98 2.81
CA MET A 13 -6.09 3.56 2.21
C MET A 13 -7.07 4.08 3.27
N ASP A 14 -7.16 3.44 4.43
CA ASP A 14 -8.00 3.89 5.54
C ASP A 14 -7.50 5.23 6.11
N CYS A 15 -6.19 5.31 6.43
CA CYS A 15 -5.60 6.57 6.90
C CYS A 15 -5.71 7.68 5.85
N PHE A 16 -5.58 7.33 4.57
CA PHE A 16 -5.69 8.28 3.47
C PHE A 16 -7.09 8.90 3.38
N GLY A 17 -8.14 8.13 3.71
CA GLY A 17 -9.51 8.61 3.86
C GLY A 17 -9.68 9.63 4.99
N ASP A 18 -8.91 9.49 6.08
CA ASP A 18 -8.84 10.44 7.19
C ASP A 18 -7.87 11.61 6.95
N ASP A 19 -7.54 11.87 5.70
CA ASP A 19 -6.56 12.86 5.25
C ASP A 19 -5.10 12.64 5.73
N VAL A 20 -4.75 11.47 6.26
CA VAL A 20 -3.40 11.15 6.78
C VAL A 20 -2.64 10.19 5.87
N ILE A 21 -1.47 10.60 5.40
CA ILE A 21 -0.55 9.71 4.68
C ILE A 21 0.22 8.87 5.68
N THR A 22 -0.06 7.56 5.71
CA THR A 22 0.64 6.61 6.60
C THR A 22 1.14 5.43 5.79
N LYS A 23 2.35 4.95 6.12
CA LYS A 23 2.94 3.75 5.53
C LYS A 23 2.21 2.51 6.04
N ALA A 24 1.84 1.63 5.13
CA ALA A 24 1.43 0.26 5.44
C ALA A 24 2.48 -0.72 4.93
N VAL A 25 2.86 -1.67 5.78
CA VAL A 25 3.88 -2.69 5.48
C VAL A 25 3.17 -4.01 5.22
N ARG A 26 3.66 -4.76 4.23
CA ARG A 26 3.13 -6.09 3.93
C ARG A 26 3.37 -7.03 5.11
N VAL A 27 2.31 -7.66 5.59
CA VAL A 27 2.36 -8.67 6.66
C VAL A 27 2.23 -10.09 6.11
N TYR A 28 1.65 -10.26 4.92
CA TYR A 28 1.56 -11.54 4.24
C TYR A 28 1.54 -11.34 2.72
N GLU A 29 2.37 -12.12 2.00
CA GLU A 29 2.40 -12.17 0.54
C GLU A 29 1.68 -13.44 0.07
N GLY A 30 0.56 -13.27 -0.60
CA GLY A 30 -0.23 -14.38 -1.14
C GLY A 30 0.21 -14.80 -2.54
N ALA A 31 -0.54 -15.73 -3.12
CA ALA A 31 -0.34 -16.10 -4.53
C ALA A 31 -0.77 -14.96 -5.47
N GLU A 32 -1.88 -14.31 -5.13
CA GLU A 32 -2.56 -13.28 -5.95
C GLU A 32 -2.80 -11.96 -5.21
N SER A 33 -2.88 -12.00 -3.88
CA SER A 33 -3.17 -10.84 -3.05
C SER A 33 -2.16 -10.68 -1.91
N ASP A 34 -1.84 -9.44 -1.55
CA ASP A 34 -1.03 -9.10 -0.38
C ASP A 34 -1.90 -8.57 0.76
N GLN A 35 -1.51 -8.83 2.00
CA GLN A 35 -2.12 -8.24 3.19
C GLN A 35 -1.16 -7.23 3.82
N TYR A 36 -1.69 -6.10 4.28
CA TYR A 36 -0.94 -4.97 4.79
C TYR A 36 -1.42 -4.53 6.16
N ARG A 37 -0.50 -3.98 6.95
CA ARG A 37 -0.81 -3.31 8.21
C ARG A 37 -0.11 -1.96 8.30
N CYS A 38 -0.84 -0.92 8.68
CA CYS A 38 -0.25 0.39 8.97
C CYS A 38 0.09 0.56 10.46
N GLU A 39 0.83 1.62 10.79
CA GLU A 39 1.24 1.92 12.18
C GLU A 39 0.05 2.20 13.11
N LYS A 40 -1.10 2.66 12.57
CA LYS A 40 -2.34 2.83 13.32
C LYS A 40 -3.11 1.52 13.54
N GLY A 41 -2.65 0.41 12.96
CA GLY A 41 -3.22 -0.91 13.15
C GLY A 41 -4.29 -1.32 12.13
N HIS A 42 -4.60 -0.49 11.13
CA HIS A 42 -5.53 -0.86 10.05
C HIS A 42 -4.96 -2.04 9.23
N LEU A 43 -5.83 -3.01 8.93
CA LEU A 43 -5.54 -4.20 8.15
C LEU A 43 -6.37 -4.19 6.88
N PHE A 44 -5.71 -4.36 5.73
CA PHE A 44 -6.38 -4.39 4.44
C PHE A 44 -5.58 -5.24 3.44
N GLY A 45 -6.25 -5.70 2.38
CA GLY A 45 -5.64 -6.48 1.31
C GLY A 45 -5.60 -5.72 -0.02
N ILE A 46 -4.60 -6.02 -0.85
CA ILE A 46 -4.53 -5.58 -2.25
C ILE A 46 -4.51 -6.82 -3.14
N ASP A 47 -5.44 -6.87 -4.10
CA ASP A 47 -5.45 -7.88 -5.16
C ASP A 47 -4.53 -7.42 -6.31
N TRP A 48 -3.52 -8.22 -6.62
CA TRP A 48 -2.52 -7.95 -7.66
C TRP A 48 -2.76 -8.75 -8.94
N ARG A 49 -3.90 -9.46 -9.07
CA ARG A 49 -4.23 -10.30 -10.23
C ARG A 49 -3.95 -9.57 -11.54
N GLY A 50 -2.99 -10.10 -12.30
CA GLY A 50 -2.62 -9.63 -13.63
C GLY A 50 -1.70 -8.40 -13.68
N LYS A 51 -1.45 -7.70 -12.57
CA LYS A 51 -0.60 -6.49 -12.52
C LYS A 51 0.15 -6.36 -11.20
N PRO A 52 1.18 -7.19 -10.93
CA PRO A 52 2.04 -6.97 -9.77
C PRO A 52 2.72 -5.59 -9.86
N ALA A 53 3.14 -5.04 -8.71
CA ALA A 53 3.82 -3.76 -8.70
C ALA A 53 5.15 -3.84 -9.49
N THR A 54 5.32 -2.91 -10.42
CA THR A 54 6.55 -2.77 -11.24
C THR A 54 7.51 -1.74 -10.66
N GLU A 55 7.04 -0.91 -9.71
CA GLU A 55 7.78 0.18 -9.09
C GLU A 55 7.38 0.31 -7.61
N PRO A 56 8.26 0.84 -6.73
CA PRO A 56 7.96 1.01 -5.31
C PRO A 56 6.65 1.76 -5.09
N GLN A 57 5.73 1.18 -4.32
CA GLN A 57 4.45 1.80 -3.98
C GLN A 57 4.55 2.75 -2.77
N TRP A 58 5.74 2.83 -2.17
CA TRP A 58 6.07 3.77 -1.11
C TRP A 58 7.46 4.40 -1.37
N PRO A 59 7.62 5.73 -1.24
CA PRO A 59 6.59 6.71 -0.90
C PRO A 59 5.49 6.79 -1.98
N PRO A 60 4.27 7.20 -1.62
CA PRO A 60 3.20 7.36 -2.61
C PRO A 60 3.57 8.46 -3.61
N PRO A 61 2.99 8.43 -4.83
CA PRO A 61 3.23 9.46 -5.84
C PRO A 61 2.96 10.88 -5.31
N PRO A 62 3.64 11.91 -5.85
CA PRO A 62 3.50 13.30 -5.40
C PRO A 62 2.06 13.82 -5.37
N GLU A 63 1.20 13.34 -6.26
CA GLU A 63 -0.23 13.71 -6.30
C GLU A 63 -0.98 13.42 -4.99
N TYR A 64 -0.54 12.44 -4.22
CA TYR A 64 -1.12 12.09 -2.91
C TYR A 64 -0.47 12.84 -1.74
N THR A 65 0.65 13.52 -1.95
CA THR A 65 1.45 14.16 -0.89
C THR A 65 1.59 15.68 -1.04
N VAL A 66 1.43 16.22 -2.24
CA VAL A 66 1.64 17.63 -2.58
C VAL A 66 0.34 18.20 -3.14
N GLY A 67 -0.67 18.44 -2.28
CA GLY A 67 -1.96 18.93 -2.78
C GLY A 67 -3.08 19.17 -1.78
N ARG A 68 -2.98 18.71 -0.53
CA ARG A 68 -3.96 19.08 0.51
C ARG A 68 -3.56 20.42 1.12
N LYS A 69 -3.98 21.51 0.47
CA LYS A 69 -4.04 22.86 1.03
C LYS A 69 -5.40 23.08 1.68
#